data_AF-A0A922L555-F1
#
_entry.id   AF-A0A922L555-F1
#
_cell.length_a   1.000
_cell.length_b   1.000
_cell.length_c   1.000
_cell.angle_alpha   90.00
_cell.angle_beta   90.00
_cell.angle_gamma   90.00
#
_symmetry.space_group_name_H-M   'P 1'
#
loop_
_entity.id
_entity.type
_entity.pdbx_description
1 polymer ?
#
loop_
_entity_poly.entity_id
_entity_poly.type
_entity_poly.pdbx_seq_one_letter_code
_entity_poly.pdbx_strand_id
1 'polypeptide(L)'
;MEPIKSLLVLSFLTMVTLSMCHPTATNGRFYRNDDAIMDYDGYQLIRIKPMNMEQITILKQLENEYEMDYWNPIVNNEHDQQPIMTIIDPQRLEFLSQLNQSNIEYDILSNNYKQIIDQERFGNVYSKIVTIKLLW
;
A
#
# COMPACT_ATOMS: atom_id res chain seq x y z
N MET A 1 -80.95 -5.17 17.90
CA MET A 1 -80.04 -4.58 16.90
C MET A 1 -78.73 -5.31 17.04
N GLU A 2 -78.37 -6.04 15.99
CA GLU A 2 -77.22 -6.94 15.85
C GLU A 2 -75.85 -6.23 16.02
N PRO A 3 -74.76 -7.00 16.19
CA PRO A 3 -73.50 -6.63 16.85
C PRO A 3 -72.42 -6.22 15.85
N ILE A 4 -71.32 -5.61 16.33
CA ILE A 4 -70.07 -5.60 15.57
C ILE A 4 -68.90 -5.95 16.49
N LYS A 5 -68.50 -7.21 16.39
CA LYS A 5 -67.13 -7.67 16.61
C LYS A 5 -66.26 -7.04 15.52
N SER A 6 -65.16 -6.38 15.87
CA SER A 6 -64.01 -6.23 14.97
C SER A 6 -62.76 -6.04 15.84
N LEU A 7 -61.84 -7.02 15.93
CA LEU A 7 -60.75 -7.23 14.96
C LEU A 7 -60.05 -5.89 14.66
N LEU A 8 -58.79 -5.65 15.06
CA LEU A 8 -57.62 -6.44 14.70
C LEU A 8 -56.53 -6.30 15.76
N VAL A 9 -56.13 -7.44 16.33
CA VAL A 9 -54.85 -7.61 17.00
C VAL A 9 -53.77 -7.34 15.96
N LEU A 10 -52.96 -6.31 16.22
CA LEU A 10 -51.84 -5.91 15.38
C LEU A 10 -50.80 -7.05 15.37
N SER A 11 -50.90 -7.90 14.37
CA SER A 11 -49.96 -8.99 14.11
C SER A 11 -48.60 -8.39 13.79
N PHE A 12 -47.67 -8.47 14.74
CA PHE A 12 -46.25 -8.21 14.51
C PHE A 12 -45.70 -9.34 13.64
N LEU A 13 -45.76 -9.12 12.32
CA LEU A 13 -45.09 -9.96 11.34
C LEU A 13 -43.59 -9.61 11.36
N THR A 14 -42.82 -10.26 12.23
CA THR A 14 -41.36 -10.28 12.14
C THR A 14 -40.96 -11.07 10.90
N MET A 15 -40.76 -10.38 9.77
CA MET A 15 -40.08 -10.94 8.61
C MET A 15 -38.60 -11.11 8.95
N VAL A 16 -38.24 -12.29 9.45
CA VAL A 16 -36.85 -12.76 9.43
C VAL A 16 -36.54 -13.15 8.00
N THR A 17 -36.01 -12.23 7.21
CA THR A 17 -35.43 -12.58 5.91
C THR A 17 -34.08 -13.22 6.16
N LEU A 18 -34.07 -14.56 6.23
CA LEU A 18 -32.86 -15.35 5.98
C LEU A 18 -32.42 -15.07 4.54
N SER A 19 -31.54 -14.08 4.37
CA SER A 19 -30.79 -13.91 3.14
C SER A 19 -29.84 -15.09 3.02
N MET A 20 -30.29 -16.13 2.33
CA MET A 20 -29.43 -17.24 1.93
C MET A 20 -28.43 -16.70 0.90
N CYS A 21 -27.23 -16.39 1.41
CA CYS A 21 -26.05 -16.15 0.62
C CYS A 21 -25.84 -17.38 -0.27
N HIS A 22 -26.15 -17.24 -1.56
CA HIS A 22 -25.77 -18.23 -2.56
C HIS A 22 -24.28 -18.03 -2.85
N PRO A 23 -23.41 -19.00 -2.56
CA PRO A 23 -22.06 -18.97 -3.10
C PRO A 23 -22.19 -19.18 -4.61
N THR A 24 -22.14 -18.09 -5.38
CA THR A 24 -21.78 -18.21 -6.79
C THR A 24 -20.33 -18.65 -6.81
N ALA A 25 -20.12 -19.94 -7.01
CA ALA A 25 -18.86 -20.50 -7.45
C ALA A 25 -18.59 -19.96 -8.86
N THR A 26 -18.20 -18.69 -8.93
CA THR A 26 -17.55 -18.17 -10.11
C THR A 26 -16.17 -18.79 -10.10
N ASN A 27 -15.96 -19.75 -11.00
CA ASN A 27 -14.63 -20.19 -11.42
C ASN A 27 -13.96 -19.06 -12.21
N GLY A 28 -13.87 -17.88 -11.60
CA GLY A 28 -12.94 -16.85 -12.01
C GLY A 28 -11.57 -17.38 -11.64
N ARG A 29 -10.91 -18.00 -12.61
CA ARG A 29 -9.45 -18.10 -12.59
C ARG A 29 -8.96 -16.66 -12.45
N PHE A 30 -8.61 -16.26 -11.23
CA PHE A 30 -7.84 -15.05 -10.99
C PHE A 30 -6.53 -15.25 -11.75
N TYR A 31 -6.47 -14.72 -12.97
CA TYR A 31 -5.19 -14.36 -13.55
C TYR A 31 -4.63 -13.31 -12.61
N ARG A 32 -3.80 -13.79 -11.69
CA ARG A 32 -2.83 -12.99 -10.96
C ARG A 32 -2.09 -12.18 -12.03
N ASN A 33 -2.52 -10.94 -12.25
CA ASN A 33 -1.82 -9.95 -13.07
C ASN A 33 -0.58 -9.49 -12.29
N ASP A 34 0.23 -10.45 -11.83
CA ASP A 34 1.49 -10.21 -11.13
C ASP A 34 2.55 -9.68 -12.13
N ASP A 35 2.21 -9.70 -13.42
CA ASP A 35 2.98 -9.15 -14.53
C ASP A 35 2.59 -7.70 -14.88
N ALA A 36 1.84 -6.99 -14.04
CA ALA A 36 1.61 -5.56 -14.24
C ALA A 36 2.97 -4.85 -14.20
N ILE A 37 3.49 -4.50 -15.38
CA ILE A 37 4.72 -3.72 -15.53
C ILE A 37 4.39 -2.30 -15.04
N MET A 38 4.58 -2.07 -13.74
CA MET A 38 4.55 -0.73 -13.18
C MET A 38 5.72 0.05 -13.77
N ASP A 39 5.42 1.22 -14.33
CA ASP A 39 6.43 2.14 -14.83
C ASP A 39 6.92 3.01 -13.68
N TYR A 40 8.20 2.87 -13.35
CA TYR A 40 8.87 3.61 -12.28
C TYR A 40 9.66 4.81 -12.83
N ASP A 41 9.33 5.28 -14.05
CA ASP A 41 10.03 6.42 -14.63
C ASP A 41 9.88 7.68 -13.77
N GLY A 42 10.99 8.36 -13.53
CA GLY A 42 11.06 9.52 -12.64
C GLY A 42 10.94 9.22 -11.14
N TYR A 43 10.70 7.98 -10.72
CA TYR A 43 10.64 7.63 -9.31
C TYR A 43 12.02 7.74 -8.67
N GLN A 44 12.05 8.24 -7.43
CA GLN A 44 13.28 8.42 -6.65
C GLN A 44 13.26 7.54 -5.42
N LEU A 45 14.41 6.93 -5.09
CA LEU A 45 14.59 6.24 -3.82
C LEU A 45 15.25 7.19 -2.84
N ILE A 46 14.61 7.43 -1.70
CA ILE A 46 15.13 8.32 -0.65
C ILE A 46 15.31 7.58 0.67
N ARG A 47 16.18 8.14 1.52
CA ARG A 47 16.38 7.74 2.91
C ARG A 47 16.14 8.93 3.82
N ILE A 48 15.10 8.86 4.63
CA ILE A 48 14.71 9.85 5.61
C ILE A 48 15.46 9.57 6.92
N LYS A 49 15.96 10.61 7.58
CA LYS A 49 16.73 10.53 8.82
C LYS A 49 16.07 11.35 9.93
N PRO A 50 15.08 10.79 10.63
CA PRO A 50 14.52 11.46 11.81
C PRO A 50 15.58 11.55 12.91
N MET A 51 15.67 12.70 13.57
CA MET A 51 16.63 12.96 14.64
C MET A 51 16.01 12.88 16.04
N ASN A 52 14.68 12.96 16.14
CA ASN A 52 13.97 12.98 17.42
C ASN A 52 12.54 12.42 17.28
N MET A 53 11.88 12.23 18.42
CA MET A 53 10.53 11.66 18.49
C MET A 53 9.43 12.55 17.89
N GLU A 54 9.64 13.87 17.87
CA GLU A 54 8.71 14.80 17.23
C GLU A 54 8.69 14.57 15.71
N GLN A 55 9.86 14.44 15.09
CA GLN A 55 9.98 14.11 13.67
C GLN A 55 9.41 12.73 13.34
N ILE A 56 9.61 11.73 14.21
CA ILE A 56 8.97 10.42 14.05
C ILE A 56 7.43 10.54 14.03
N THR A 57 6.88 11.41 14.88
CA THR A 57 5.43 11.66 14.93
C THR A 57 4.93 12.32 13.65
N ILE A 58 5.67 13.31 13.13
CA ILE A 58 5.38 13.95 11.84
C ILE A 58 5.43 12.94 10.70
N LEU A 59 6.45 12.07 10.65
CA LEU A 59 6.58 11.07 9.59
C LEU A 59 5.42 10.07 9.54
N LYS A 60 4.84 9.73 10.70
CA LYS A 60 3.62 8.91 10.78
C LYS A 60 2.38 9.64 10.27
N GLN A 61 2.30 10.95 10.48
CA GLN A 61 1.20 11.75 9.91
C GLN A 61 1.32 11.79 8.39
N LEU A 62 2.52 12.09 7.89
CA LEU A 62 2.80 12.14 6.46
C LEU A 62 2.63 10.78 5.76
N GLU A 63 2.93 9.67 6.45
CA GLU A 63 2.67 8.32 5.94
C GLU A 63 1.21 8.12 5.54
N ASN A 64 0.30 8.54 6.43
CA ASN A 64 -1.13 8.40 6.22
C ASN A 64 -1.68 9.45 5.25
N GLU A 65 -1.20 10.70 5.33
CA GLU A 65 -1.68 11.81 4.49
C GLU A 65 -1.32 11.60 3.01
N TYR A 66 -0.10 11.14 2.74
CA TYR A 66 0.39 10.96 1.38
C TYR A 66 0.33 9.50 0.93
N GLU A 67 -0.19 8.57 1.73
CA GLU A 67 -0.20 7.12 1.45
C GLU A 67 1.21 6.62 1.05
N MET A 68 2.20 6.90 1.90
CA MET A 68 3.60 6.55 1.63
C MET A 68 3.87 5.09 1.93
N ASP A 69 4.64 4.44 1.05
CA ASP A 69 5.11 3.07 1.25
C ASP A 69 6.51 3.08 1.88
N TYR A 70 6.55 2.99 3.21
CA TYR A 70 7.80 2.89 3.96
C TYR A 70 8.27 1.44 3.99
N TRP A 71 9.47 1.21 3.47
CA TRP A 71 10.04 -0.15 3.35
C TRP A 71 10.42 -0.76 4.69
N ASN A 72 10.62 0.07 5.70
CA ASN A 72 10.86 -0.35 7.07
C ASN A 72 9.88 0.35 8.00
N PRO A 73 9.37 -0.36 9.03
CA PRO A 73 8.37 0.20 9.93
C PRO A 73 8.95 1.35 10.75
N ILE A 74 8.12 2.35 11.02
CA ILE A 74 8.49 3.44 11.94
C ILE A 74 8.42 2.92 13.38
N VAL A 75 9.60 2.73 13.98
CA VAL A 75 9.73 2.33 15.39
C VAL A 75 9.71 3.57 16.28
N ASN A 76 8.81 3.60 17.25
CA ASN A 76 8.79 4.62 18.30
C ASN A 76 9.76 4.23 19.41
N ASN A 77 11.05 4.48 19.20
CA ASN A 77 12.07 4.30 20.23
C ASN A 77 12.81 5.62 20.46
N GLU A 78 12.74 6.12 21.70
CA GLU A 78 13.41 7.36 22.11
C GLU A 78 14.94 7.26 21.96
N HIS A 79 15.48 6.05 21.96
CA HIS A 79 16.92 5.79 21.91
C HIS A 79 17.43 5.29 20.55
N ASP A 80 16.54 5.05 19.57
CA ASP A 80 16.93 4.55 18.25
C ASP A 80 16.01 5.09 17.16
N GLN A 81 16.43 6.19 16.53
CA GLN A 81 15.77 6.73 15.35
C GLN A 81 16.38 6.10 14.10
N GLN A 82 15.77 5.02 13.63
CA GLN A 82 16.23 4.33 12.43
C GLN A 82 15.87 5.13 11.18
N PRO A 83 16.78 5.19 10.18
CA PRO A 83 16.45 5.77 8.89
C PRO A 83 15.31 5.02 8.21
N ILE A 84 14.45 5.74 7.50
CA ILE A 84 13.30 5.19 6.78
C ILE A 84 13.55 5.29 5.29
N MET A 85 13.38 4.19 4.56
CA MET A 85 13.51 4.17 3.10
C MET A 85 12.14 4.15 2.45
N THR A 86 11.99 4.91 1.37
CA THR A 86 10.76 4.96 0.59
C THR A 86 11.02 5.41 -0.83
N ILE A 87 10.10 5.07 -1.73
CA ILE A 87 10.12 5.53 -3.12
C ILE A 87 9.16 6.72 -3.24
N ILE A 88 9.61 7.78 -3.91
CA ILE A 88 8.81 8.97 -4.20
C ILE A 88 8.45 8.98 -5.69
N ASP A 89 7.15 9.06 -5.98
CA ASP A 89 6.62 9.37 -7.30
C ASP A 89 6.92 10.84 -7.66
N PRO A 90 7.31 11.17 -8.90
CA PRO A 90 7.51 12.55 -9.35
C PRO A 90 6.29 13.49 -9.14
N GLN A 91 5.08 12.96 -8.96
CA GLN A 91 3.87 13.74 -8.63
C GLN A 91 3.79 14.12 -7.14
N ARG A 92 4.59 13.49 -6.27
CA ARG A 92 4.55 13.68 -4.80
C ARG A 92 5.67 14.61 -4.29
N LEU A 93 6.01 15.65 -5.04
CA LEU A 93 7.02 16.65 -4.61
C LEU A 93 6.59 17.45 -3.36
N GLU A 94 5.29 17.53 -3.09
CA GLU A 94 4.76 18.15 -1.88
C GLU A 94 5.23 17.44 -0.60
N PHE A 95 5.37 16.11 -0.64
CA PHE A 95 5.92 15.33 0.48
C PHE A 95 7.35 15.77 0.83
N LEU A 96 8.22 15.95 -0.17
CA LEU A 96 9.59 16.45 0.03
C LEU A 96 9.58 17.88 0.60
N SER A 97 8.60 18.69 0.21
CA SER A 97 8.43 20.03 0.75
C SER A 97 8.02 19.99 2.23
N GLN A 98 7.15 19.06 2.64
CA GLN A 98 6.77 18.85 4.04
C GLN A 98 7.94 18.38 4.91
N LEU A 99 8.79 17.48 4.39
CA LEU A 99 10.02 17.07 5.06
C LEU A 99 10.94 18.27 5.32
N ASN A 100 11.16 19.10 4.30
CA ASN A 100 11.97 20.31 4.41
C ASN A 100 11.39 21.32 5.41
N GLN A 101 10.06 21.56 5.37
CA GLN A 101 9.37 22.48 6.30
C GLN A 101 9.48 22.01 7.76
N SER A 102 9.51 20.70 7.96
CA SER A 102 9.64 20.07 9.27
C SER A 102 11.09 19.87 9.72
N ASN A 103 12.07 20.38 8.96
CA ASN A 103 13.52 20.19 9.17
C ASN A 103 13.91 18.71 9.32
N ILE A 104 13.26 17.83 8.56
CA ILE A 104 13.58 16.41 8.52
C ILE A 104 14.56 16.19 7.39
N GLU A 105 15.77 15.72 7.72
CA GLU A 105 16.79 15.43 6.73
C GLU A 105 16.46 14.17 5.92
N TYR A 106 16.81 14.18 4.64
CA TYR A 106 16.77 12.99 3.79
C TYR A 106 17.91 13.02 2.76
N ASP A 107 18.36 11.82 2.38
CA ASP A 107 19.27 11.62 1.26
C ASP A 107 18.49 11.05 0.08
N ILE A 108 18.82 11.50 -1.14
CA ILE A 108 18.38 10.81 -2.36
C ILE A 108 19.39 9.71 -2.66
N LEU A 109 18.98 8.45 -2.49
CA LEU A 109 19.83 7.29 -2.75
C LEU A 109 19.90 6.97 -4.24
N SER A 110 18.81 7.22 -4.98
CA SER A 110 18.78 7.10 -6.45
C SER A 110 17.75 8.05 -7.05
N ASN A 111 18.18 8.80 -8.07
CA ASN A 111 17.32 9.68 -8.86
C ASN A 111 16.53 8.92 -9.95
N ASN A 112 16.87 7.65 -10.18
CA ASN A 112 16.22 6.82 -11.20
C ASN A 112 16.04 5.41 -10.63
N TYR A 113 14.95 5.22 -9.89
CA TYR A 113 14.63 3.94 -9.29
C TYR A 113 14.37 2.85 -10.34
N LYS A 114 13.82 3.23 -11.50
CA LYS A 114 13.61 2.34 -12.64
C LYS A 114 14.88 1.62 -13.08
N GLN A 115 16.03 2.30 -13.10
CA GLN A 115 17.31 1.67 -13.46
C GLN A 115 17.69 0.53 -12.49
N ILE A 116 17.38 0.67 -11.20
CA ILE A 116 17.66 -0.38 -10.19
C ILE A 116 16.81 -1.61 -10.47
N ILE A 117 15.51 -1.41 -10.67
CA ILE A 117 14.56 -2.50 -11.00
C ILE A 117 14.95 -3.18 -12.32
N ASP A 118 15.27 -2.40 -13.34
CA ASP A 118 15.65 -2.93 -14.64
C ASP A 118 16.94 -3.77 -14.53
N GLN A 119 17.95 -3.31 -13.77
CA GLN A 119 19.17 -4.08 -13.51
C GLN A 119 18.89 -5.41 -12.82
N GLU A 120 18.02 -5.45 -11.81
CA GLU A 120 17.62 -6.69 -11.14
C GLU A 120 16.91 -7.66 -12.08
N ARG A 121 15.99 -7.14 -12.91
CA ARG A 121 15.25 -7.95 -13.89
C ARG A 121 16.19 -8.54 -14.93
N PHE A 122 17.07 -7.73 -15.53
CA PHE A 122 17.99 -8.20 -16.56
C PHE A 122 19.06 -9.15 -16.01
N GLY A 123 19.62 -8.87 -14.82
CA GLY A 123 20.58 -9.76 -14.16
C GLY A 123 20.02 -11.17 -13.93
N ASN A 124 18.75 -11.27 -13.54
CA ASN A 124 18.06 -12.56 -13.37
C ASN A 124 17.77 -13.28 -14.70
N VAL A 125 17.44 -12.54 -15.76
CA VAL A 125 17.19 -13.12 -17.09
C VAL A 125 18.46 -13.74 -17.67
N TYR A 126 19.61 -13.07 -17.55
CA TYR A 126 20.88 -13.60 -18.06
C TYR A 126 21.34 -14.84 -17.27
N SER A 127 21.16 -14.88 -15.94
CA SER A 127 21.48 -16.06 -15.12
C SER A 127 20.66 -17.30 -15.53
N LYS A 128 19.36 -17.12 -15.82
CA LYS A 128 18.48 -18.21 -16.29
C LYS A 128 18.83 -18.71 -17.69
N ILE A 129 19.13 -17.81 -18.64
CA ILE A 129 19.46 -18.20 -20.02
C ILE A 129 20.81 -18.92 -20.10
N VAL A 130 21.81 -18.48 -19.32
CA VAL A 130 23.13 -19.14 -19.27
C VAL A 130 23.02 -20.55 -18.67
N THR A 131 22.21 -20.72 -17.62
CA THR A 131 21.97 -22.04 -17.01
C THR A 131 21.30 -23.00 -17.99
N ILE A 132 20.33 -22.54 -18.79
CA ILE A 132 19.67 -23.37 -19.81
C ILE A 132 20.64 -23.72 -20.95
N LYS A 133 21.51 -22.80 -21.36
CA LYS A 133 22.50 -23.07 -22.44
C LYS A 133 23.64 -24.00 -22.03
N LEU A 134 23.90 -24.20 -20.73
CA LEU A 134 24.94 -25.12 -20.24
C LEU A 134 24.43 -26.54 -19.95
N LEU A 135 23.13 -26.79 -20.16
CA LEU A 135 22.48 -28.09 -19.96
C LEU A 135 22.15 -28.82 -21.27
N TRP A 136 22.64 -28.35 -22.41
CA TRP A 136 22.50 -28.97 -23.74
C TRP A 136 23.82 -29.01 -24.49
#